data_AF-A0A8G1UPZ2-F1
#
_entry.id   AF-A0A8G1UPZ2-F1
#
_cell.length_a   1.000
_cell.length_b   1.000
_cell.length_c   1.000
_cell.angle_alpha   90.00
_cell.angle_beta   90.00
_cell.angle_gamma   90.00
#
_symmetry.space_group_name_H-M   'P 1'
#
loop_
_entity.id
_entity.type
_entity.pdbx_description
1 polymer ?
#
loop_
_entity_poly.entity_id
_entity_poly.type
_entity_poly.pdbx_seq_one_letter_code
_entity_poly.pdbx_strand_id
1 'polypeptide(L)'
;MIDTCTANFRIESPSRGAGRPPAEAPTRMSLSPPGRAVAEGVPVTTPARARRFVRQLLRDAGPAAATDGEADALLAVSELVTNANLHGGGVTAFTARTEAASPATDRSTVDDRTPRLRLRVVVEDADSRPPRSHPRALLDPARPGGRGWALVTRLAATCEVTVLPGGGKRISVTLAL
;
A
#
# COMPACT_ATOMS: atom_id res chain seq x y z
N MET A 1 -7.84 20.49 -9.65
CA MET A 1 -8.06 20.30 -8.19
C MET A 1 -7.52 18.91 -7.89
N ILE A 2 -6.40 18.79 -7.17
CA ILE A 2 -5.78 17.48 -6.92
C ILE A 2 -6.60 16.82 -5.81
N ASP A 3 -7.38 15.79 -6.16
CA ASP A 3 -8.10 14.95 -5.21
C ASP A 3 -7.07 14.34 -4.25
N THR A 4 -7.02 14.81 -3.02
CA THR A 4 -6.25 14.15 -1.95
C THR A 4 -7.09 13.00 -1.42
N CYS A 5 -6.52 11.80 -1.33
CA CYS A 5 -7.23 10.70 -0.69
C CYS A 5 -7.39 10.98 0.81
N THR A 6 -8.63 10.91 1.29
CA THR A 6 -8.90 10.89 2.73
C THR A 6 -8.63 9.49 3.25
N ALA A 7 -7.73 9.36 4.22
CA ALA A 7 -7.44 8.06 4.83
C ALA A 7 -8.66 7.55 5.61
N ASN A 8 -9.13 6.35 5.26
CA ASN A 8 -10.22 5.69 5.97
C ASN A 8 -9.67 4.93 7.17
N PHE A 9 -10.15 5.26 8.38
CA PHE A 9 -9.71 4.63 9.62
C PHE A 9 -10.67 3.53 10.06
N ARG A 10 -10.14 2.34 10.36
CA ARG A 10 -10.88 1.17 10.84
C ARG A 10 -10.16 0.50 12.02
N ILE A 11 -10.91 -0.20 12.84
CA ILE A 11 -10.38 -1.17 13.83
C ILE A 11 -10.73 -2.56 13.31
N GLU A 12 -9.74 -3.44 13.16
CA GLU A 12 -9.98 -4.83 12.77
C GLU A 12 -10.58 -5.58 13.97
N SER A 13 -11.78 -6.15 13.78
CA SER A 13 -12.39 -6.97 14.83
C SER A 13 -11.71 -8.34 14.86
N PRO A 14 -11.37 -8.89 16.04
CA PRO A 14 -10.87 -10.25 16.13
C PRO A 14 -11.94 -11.22 15.57
N SER A 15 -11.53 -12.12 14.68
CA SER A 15 -12.44 -13.15 14.18
C SER A 15 -12.92 -14.00 15.36
N ARG A 16 -14.22 -13.96 15.68
CA ARG A 16 -14.83 -14.89 16.64
C ARG A 16 -14.81 -16.29 16.05
N GLY A 17 -13.81 -17.11 16.42
CA GLY A 17 -13.77 -18.52 16.05
C GLY A 17 -14.31 -19.40 17.19
N ALA A 18 -15.50 -19.98 16.99
CA ALA A 18 -15.89 -21.27 17.56
C ALA A 18 -17.16 -21.80 16.86
N GLY A 19 -16.99 -22.84 16.03
CA GLY A 19 -18.09 -23.56 15.38
C GLY A 19 -17.58 -24.70 14.50
N ARG A 20 -17.43 -25.89 15.11
CA ARG A 20 -17.34 -27.29 14.59
C ARG A 20 -17.11 -27.53 13.07
N PRO A 21 -16.20 -28.44 12.67
CA PRO A 21 -15.95 -28.74 11.25
C PRO A 21 -17.01 -29.68 10.67
N PRO A 22 -17.34 -29.58 9.36
CA PRO A 22 -17.82 -30.70 8.59
C PRO A 22 -16.78 -31.22 7.59
N ALA A 23 -16.76 -32.56 7.52
CA ALA A 23 -16.27 -33.52 6.53
C ALA A 23 -15.49 -33.06 5.27
N GLU A 24 -14.40 -33.80 5.04
CA GLU A 24 -13.58 -33.84 3.82
C GLU A 24 -14.38 -34.06 2.52
N ALA A 25 -14.03 -33.29 1.50
CA ALA A 25 -14.26 -33.56 0.07
C ALA A 25 -13.12 -32.92 -0.74
N PRO A 26 -12.82 -33.40 -1.97
CA PRO A 26 -11.46 -33.67 -2.41
C PRO A 26 -10.69 -32.46 -2.92
N THR A 27 -9.36 -32.58 -2.82
CA THR A 27 -8.31 -31.68 -3.31
C THR A 27 -8.61 -31.13 -4.70
N ARG A 28 -9.10 -29.88 -4.77
CA ARG A 28 -8.91 -29.05 -5.97
C ARG A 28 -7.50 -28.49 -5.92
N MET A 29 -6.71 -28.80 -6.94
CA MET A 29 -5.44 -28.15 -7.22
C MET A 29 -5.64 -26.64 -7.20
N SER A 30 -5.06 -25.98 -6.20
CA SER A 30 -5.04 -24.53 -6.07
C SER A 30 -4.16 -23.96 -7.17
N LEU A 31 -4.78 -23.42 -8.22
CA LEU A 31 -4.09 -22.58 -9.19
C LEU A 31 -3.84 -21.22 -8.54
N SER A 32 -2.58 -20.90 -8.26
CA SER A 32 -2.17 -19.57 -7.81
C SER A 32 -2.65 -18.50 -8.80
N PRO A 33 -3.23 -17.38 -8.34
CA PRO A 33 -3.55 -16.25 -9.23
C PRO A 33 -2.25 -15.62 -9.75
N PRO A 34 -2.24 -15.13 -11.01
CA PRO A 34 -1.08 -14.43 -11.56
C PRO A 34 -0.78 -13.15 -10.76
N GLY A 35 0.48 -12.91 -10.41
CA GLY A 35 0.98 -11.61 -9.94
C GLY A 35 1.31 -11.47 -8.44
N ARG A 36 1.22 -12.52 -7.62
CA ARG A 36 1.60 -12.44 -6.20
C ARG A 36 3.10 -12.69 -6.02
N ALA A 37 3.92 -11.65 -6.23
CA ALA A 37 5.27 -11.66 -5.70
C ALA A 37 5.21 -11.39 -4.19
N VAL A 38 5.20 -12.46 -3.38
CA VAL A 38 5.66 -12.36 -1.99
C VAL A 38 7.17 -12.28 -2.05
N ALA A 39 7.77 -11.30 -1.36
CA ALA A 39 9.22 -11.18 -1.26
C ALA A 39 9.79 -12.44 -0.57
N GLU A 40 10.13 -13.47 -1.33
CA GLU A 40 10.88 -14.60 -0.79
C GLU A 40 12.29 -14.13 -0.40
N GLY A 41 12.58 -14.20 0.90
CA GLY A 41 13.93 -14.34 1.44
C GLY A 41 14.44 -13.26 2.38
N VAL A 42 13.98 -12.01 2.32
CA VAL A 42 14.46 -10.93 3.22
C VAL A 42 13.34 -9.94 3.56
N PRO A 43 13.07 -9.67 4.85
CA PRO A 43 12.10 -8.65 5.25
C PRO A 43 12.41 -7.27 4.68
N VAL A 44 11.42 -6.63 4.08
CA VAL A 44 11.49 -5.25 3.58
C VAL A 44 11.26 -4.29 4.75
N THR A 45 12.33 -3.94 5.45
CA THR A 45 12.27 -3.08 6.65
C THR A 45 12.89 -1.70 6.45
N THR A 46 13.50 -1.43 5.28
CA THR A 46 14.16 -0.15 4.99
C THR A 46 13.60 0.50 3.73
N PRO A 47 13.62 1.86 3.64
CA PRO A 47 13.13 2.55 2.45
C PRO A 47 13.86 2.14 1.17
N ALA A 48 15.18 1.88 1.26
CA ALA A 48 15.98 1.41 0.14
C ALA A 48 15.54 0.03 -0.37
N ARG A 49 15.26 -0.92 0.55
CA ARG A 49 14.74 -2.24 0.17
C ARG A 49 13.34 -2.13 -0.42
N ALA A 50 12.49 -1.27 0.13
CA ALA A 50 11.14 -1.07 -0.35
C ALA A 50 11.13 -0.50 -1.78
N ARG A 51 11.95 0.51 -2.06
CA ARG A 51 12.16 1.01 -3.42
C ARG A 51 12.70 -0.06 -4.37
N ARG A 52 13.69 -0.84 -3.95
CA ARG A 52 14.25 -1.93 -4.77
C ARG A 52 13.17 -2.96 -5.12
N PHE A 53 12.36 -3.36 -4.14
CA PHE A 53 11.26 -4.32 -4.33
C PHE A 53 10.21 -3.78 -5.30
N VAL A 54 9.74 -2.54 -5.09
CA VAL A 54 8.76 -1.90 -5.98
C VAL A 54 9.32 -1.76 -7.40
N ARG A 55 10.55 -1.29 -7.57
CA ARG A 55 11.17 -1.21 -8.91
C ARG A 55 11.24 -2.57 -9.61
N GLN A 56 11.55 -3.64 -8.88
CA GLN A 56 11.56 -4.98 -9.44
C GLN A 56 10.15 -5.41 -9.86
N LEU A 57 9.17 -5.25 -8.98
CA LEU A 57 7.78 -5.56 -9.25
C LEU A 57 7.23 -4.81 -10.49
N LEU A 58 7.56 -3.52 -10.64
CA LEU A 58 7.14 -2.72 -11.80
C LEU A 58 7.82 -3.17 -13.09
N ARG A 59 9.11 -3.51 -13.05
CA ARG A 59 9.80 -4.09 -14.21
C ARG A 59 9.19 -5.42 -14.63
N ASP A 60 8.88 -6.28 -13.66
CA ASP A 60 8.31 -7.60 -13.91
C ASP A 60 6.88 -7.51 -14.46
N ALA A 61 6.15 -6.44 -14.14
CA ALA A 61 4.83 -6.14 -14.69
C ALA A 61 4.87 -5.62 -16.15
N GLY A 62 6.05 -5.26 -16.66
CA GLY A 62 6.27 -4.83 -18.04
C GLY A 62 6.01 -3.35 -18.32
N PRO A 63 6.13 -2.91 -19.58
CA PRO A 63 6.13 -1.49 -19.96
C PRO A 63 4.87 -0.70 -19.56
N ALA A 64 3.73 -1.37 -19.38
CA ALA A 64 2.49 -0.75 -18.91
C ALA A 64 2.58 -0.19 -17.48
N ALA A 65 3.61 -0.58 -16.71
CA ALA A 65 3.90 -0.05 -15.37
C ALA A 65 4.98 1.06 -15.37
N ALA A 66 5.62 1.32 -16.51
CA ALA A 66 6.71 2.29 -16.68
C ALA A 66 6.17 3.67 -17.11
N THR A 67 5.23 4.17 -16.32
CA THR A 67 4.48 5.42 -16.50
C THR A 67 4.91 6.44 -15.44
N ASP A 68 4.38 7.67 -15.50
CA ASP A 68 4.70 8.75 -14.56
C ASP A 68 4.50 8.35 -13.07
N GLY A 69 3.69 7.33 -12.78
CA GLY A 69 3.42 6.84 -11.43
C GLY A 69 4.59 6.10 -10.75
N GLU A 70 5.66 5.69 -11.44
CA GLU A 70 6.80 5.03 -10.78
C GLU A 70 7.44 5.96 -9.73
N ALA A 71 7.69 7.22 -10.09
CA ALA A 71 8.33 8.18 -9.18
C ALA A 71 7.47 8.40 -7.91
N ASP A 72 6.16 8.54 -8.10
CA ASP A 72 5.20 8.70 -7.01
C ASP A 72 5.13 7.45 -6.14
N ALA A 73 5.16 6.25 -6.73
CA ALA A 73 5.18 5.00 -6.01
C ALA A 73 6.45 4.83 -5.15
N LEU A 74 7.61 5.19 -5.70
CA LEU A 74 8.88 5.13 -4.97
C LEU A 74 8.96 6.15 -3.84
N LEU A 75 8.35 7.33 -4.03
CA LEU A 75 8.23 8.32 -2.98
C LEU A 75 7.29 7.82 -1.87
N ALA A 76 6.07 7.41 -2.22
CA ALA A 76 5.07 6.93 -1.27
C ALA A 76 5.58 5.74 -0.43
N VAL A 77 6.22 4.75 -1.06
CA VAL A 77 6.76 3.59 -0.33
C VAL A 77 7.92 3.97 0.61
N SER A 78 8.73 4.95 0.21
CA SER A 78 9.82 5.46 1.06
C SER A 78 9.26 6.17 2.29
N GLU A 79 8.24 7.01 2.10
CA GLU A 79 7.57 7.71 3.19
C GLU A 79 6.86 6.75 4.14
N LEU A 80 6.15 5.74 3.63
CA LEU A 80 5.48 4.73 4.46
C LEU A 80 6.46 3.98 5.36
N VAL A 81 7.56 3.47 4.79
CA VAL A 81 8.56 2.70 5.56
C VAL A 81 9.34 3.61 6.51
N THR A 82 9.62 4.86 6.11
CA THR A 82 10.25 5.85 6.99
C THR A 82 9.34 6.18 8.17
N ASN A 83 8.05 6.39 7.94
CA ASN A 83 7.08 6.65 9.01
C ASN A 83 6.95 5.45 9.96
N ALA A 84 6.89 4.23 9.44
CA ALA A 84 6.86 3.02 10.27
C ALA A 84 8.11 2.94 11.16
N ASN A 85 9.29 3.23 10.63
CA ASN A 85 10.54 3.18 11.39
C ASN A 85 10.69 4.32 12.41
N LEU A 86 10.32 5.55 12.04
CA LEU A 86 10.49 6.72 12.91
C LEU A 86 9.36 6.87 13.95
N HIS A 87 8.15 6.40 13.63
CA HIS A 87 6.96 6.69 14.41
C HIS A 87 6.11 5.47 14.73
N GLY A 88 6.29 4.37 13.99
CA GLY A 88 5.51 3.14 14.09
C GLY A 88 6.17 2.02 14.90
N GLY A 89 7.32 2.26 15.53
CA GLY A 89 8.06 1.21 16.24
C GLY A 89 8.73 0.18 15.33
N GLY A 90 8.86 0.46 14.04
CA GLY A 90 9.48 -0.41 13.04
C GLY A 90 8.47 -1.14 12.16
N VAL A 91 8.87 -1.42 10.92
CA VAL A 91 8.06 -2.25 9.99
C VAL A 91 7.98 -3.68 10.50
N THR A 92 6.76 -4.18 10.68
CA THR A 92 6.47 -5.57 11.08
C THR A 92 6.09 -6.44 9.89
N ALA A 93 5.46 -5.84 8.86
CA ALA A 93 5.18 -6.51 7.59
C ALA A 93 5.19 -5.51 6.43
N PHE A 94 5.56 -6.00 5.25
CA PHE A 94 5.52 -5.24 4.01
C PHE A 94 5.06 -6.15 2.88
N THR A 95 4.12 -5.66 2.06
CA THR A 95 3.67 -6.34 0.85
C THR A 95 3.41 -5.30 -0.22
N ALA A 96 3.79 -5.59 -1.47
CA ALA A 96 3.36 -4.80 -2.61
C ALA A 96 2.99 -5.72 -3.78
N ARG A 97 1.96 -5.35 -4.54
CA ARG A 97 1.51 -6.09 -5.72
C ARG A 97 0.93 -5.15 -6.77
N THR A 98 1.08 -5.50 -8.03
CA THR A 98 0.41 -4.82 -9.14
C THR A 98 -0.96 -5.46 -9.39
N GLU A 99 -1.92 -4.62 -9.74
CA GLU A 99 -3.30 -5.01 -10.00
C GLU A 99 -3.79 -4.27 -11.25
N ALA A 100 -4.58 -4.92 -12.10
CA ALA A 100 -5.27 -4.22 -13.18
C ALA A 100 -6.32 -3.27 -12.58
N ALA A 101 -6.37 -2.02 -13.05
CA ALA A 101 -7.41 -1.08 -12.68
C ALA A 101 -8.76 -1.60 -13.17
N SER A 102 -9.76 -1.62 -12.28
CA SER A 102 -11.13 -1.92 -12.69
C SER A 102 -11.66 -0.77 -13.56
N PRO A 103 -12.36 -1.06 -14.67
CA PRO A 103 -12.93 -0.03 -15.54
C PRO A 103 -13.91 0.90 -14.80
N ALA A 104 -14.51 0.46 -13.69
CA ALA A 104 -15.41 1.30 -12.88
C ALA A 104 -14.70 2.40 -12.07
N THR A 105 -13.38 2.30 -11.88
CA THR A 105 -12.58 3.28 -11.11
C THR A 105 -11.74 4.18 -12.01
N ASP A 106 -11.86 4.01 -13.33
CA ASP A 106 -11.15 4.80 -14.32
C ASP A 106 -12.04 5.96 -14.80
N ARG A 107 -11.75 7.17 -14.33
CA ARG A 107 -12.43 8.40 -14.77
C ARG A 107 -11.82 8.99 -16.06
N SER A 108 -10.96 8.25 -16.74
CA SER A 108 -10.30 8.75 -17.94
C SER A 108 -11.15 8.55 -19.18
N THR A 109 -11.43 9.66 -19.86
CA THR A 109 -12.18 9.77 -21.11
C THR A 109 -11.32 9.50 -22.35
N VAL A 110 -10.15 8.91 -22.19
CA VAL A 110 -9.19 8.69 -23.29
C VAL A 110 -9.25 7.21 -23.67
N ASP A 111 -9.55 6.96 -24.95
CA ASP A 111 -9.54 5.65 -25.63
C ASP A 111 -8.11 5.10 -25.71
N ASP A 112 -7.52 4.82 -24.55
CA ASP A 112 -6.27 4.09 -24.43
C ASP A 112 -6.63 2.66 -24.01
N ARG A 113 -6.50 1.73 -24.95
CA ARG A 113 -6.79 0.30 -24.73
C ARG A 113 -5.73 -0.38 -23.86
N THR A 114 -4.76 0.37 -23.33
CA THR A 114 -3.77 -0.12 -22.39
C THR A 114 -4.41 -0.28 -21.01
N PRO A 115 -4.48 -1.50 -20.44
CA PRO A 115 -5.02 -1.70 -19.11
C PRO A 115 -4.16 -0.93 -18.10
N ARG A 116 -4.76 0.04 -17.41
CA ARG A 116 -4.08 0.81 -16.38
C ARG A 116 -3.70 -0.10 -15.23
N LEU A 117 -2.44 -0.06 -14.81
CA LEU A 117 -1.99 -0.80 -13.65
C LEU A 117 -2.11 0.07 -12.40
N ARG A 118 -2.32 -0.58 -11.26
CA ARG A 118 -2.28 0.05 -9.94
C ARG A 118 -1.29 -0.71 -9.07
N LEU A 119 -0.61 0.01 -8.20
CA LEU A 119 0.24 -0.59 -7.18
C LEU A 119 -0.48 -0.55 -5.84
N ARG A 120 -0.76 -1.72 -5.27
CA ARG A 120 -1.23 -1.82 -3.89
C ARG A 120 -0.06 -2.13 -2.97
N VAL A 121 0.19 -1.25 -2.00
CA VAL A 121 1.22 -1.40 -0.97
C VAL A 121 0.54 -1.52 0.39
N VAL A 122 1.00 -2.49 1.18
CA VAL A 122 0.59 -2.70 2.57
C VAL A 122 1.82 -2.64 3.45
N VAL A 123 1.80 -1.76 4.44
CA VAL A 123 2.84 -1.66 5.47
C VAL A 123 2.18 -1.83 6.83
N GLU A 124 2.73 -2.72 7.64
CA GLU A 124 2.35 -2.86 9.04
C GLU A 124 3.49 -2.36 9.93
N ASP A 125 3.13 -1.76 11.05
CA ASP A 125 4.06 -1.34 12.09
C ASP A 125 3.52 -1.67 13.49
N ALA A 126 4.39 -1.63 14.49
CA ALA A 126 4.11 -2.05 15.86
C ALA A 126 3.28 -1.04 16.67
N ASP A 127 2.95 0.13 16.12
CA ASP A 127 2.24 1.19 16.84
C ASP A 127 0.82 1.42 16.31
N SER A 128 -0.18 1.28 17.18
CA SER A 128 -1.58 1.49 16.82
C SER A 128 -1.99 2.96 16.64
N ARG A 129 -1.12 3.92 16.96
CA ARG A 129 -1.42 5.35 16.80
C ARG A 129 -1.60 5.68 15.31
N PRO A 130 -2.69 6.38 14.94
CA PRO A 130 -2.94 6.76 13.56
C PRO A 130 -1.86 7.74 13.07
N PRO A 131 -1.47 7.66 11.78
CA PRO A 131 -0.61 8.68 11.19
C PRO A 131 -1.24 10.06 11.30
N ARG A 132 -0.42 11.09 11.55
CA ARG A 132 -0.88 12.47 11.69
C ARG A 132 -0.20 13.35 10.65
N SER A 133 -1.01 14.15 9.95
CA SER A 133 -0.56 15.25 9.10
C SER A 133 -1.03 16.55 9.70
N HIS A 134 -0.25 17.61 9.53
CA HIS A 134 -0.77 18.95 9.74
C HIS A 134 -1.50 19.43 8.49
N PRO A 135 -2.62 20.18 8.59
CA PRO A 135 -3.38 20.65 7.42
C PRO A 135 -2.54 21.45 6.41
N ARG A 136 -1.49 22.13 6.86
CA ARG A 136 -0.56 22.91 6.03
C ARG A 136 0.75 22.22 5.72
N ALA A 137 0.89 20.91 5.98
CA ALA A 137 2.16 20.20 5.87
C ALA A 137 2.81 20.29 4.48
N LEU A 138 2.03 20.43 3.41
CA LEU A 138 2.56 20.58 2.05
C LEU A 138 2.66 22.04 1.58
N LEU A 139 2.11 22.99 2.35
CA LEU A 139 2.06 24.41 1.98
C LEU A 139 3.22 25.22 2.57
N ASP A 140 3.87 24.69 3.59
CA ASP A 140 4.98 25.35 4.27
C ASP A 140 6.28 24.53 4.11
N PRO A 141 7.16 24.90 3.14
CA PRO A 141 8.41 24.20 2.92
C PRO A 141 9.41 24.31 4.07
N ALA A 142 9.30 25.36 4.90
CA ALA A 142 10.23 25.63 6.01
C ALA A 142 9.89 24.83 7.27
N ARG A 143 8.74 24.15 7.31
CA ARG A 143 8.31 23.40 8.48
C ARG A 143 9.14 22.12 8.67
N PRO A 144 9.69 21.88 9.87
CA PRO A 144 10.30 20.60 10.20
C PRO A 144 9.23 19.52 10.40
N GLY A 145 9.28 18.47 9.58
CA GLY A 145 8.50 17.24 9.75
C GLY A 145 7.02 17.31 9.35
N GLY A 146 6.33 16.17 9.44
CA GLY A 146 4.88 16.05 9.21
C GLY A 146 4.44 16.03 7.73
N ARG A 147 5.39 15.99 6.79
CA ARG A 147 5.13 15.99 5.35
C ARG A 147 4.88 14.60 4.78
N GLY A 148 5.52 13.58 5.34
CA GLY A 148 5.49 12.21 4.80
C GLY A 148 4.08 11.64 4.69
N TRP A 149 3.28 11.74 5.75
CA TRP A 149 1.88 11.28 5.69
C TRP A 149 1.04 12.08 4.69
N ALA A 150 1.23 13.41 4.62
CA ALA A 150 0.52 14.26 3.68
C ALA A 150 0.88 13.94 2.21
N LEU A 151 2.15 13.61 1.95
CA LEU A 151 2.60 13.13 0.63
C LEU A 151 1.93 11.81 0.27
N VAL A 152 1.93 10.83 1.18
CA VAL A 152 1.26 9.54 0.96
C VAL A 152 -0.21 9.72 0.61
N THR A 153 -0.95 10.55 1.37
CA THR A 153 -2.38 10.80 1.09
C THR A 153 -2.62 11.58 -0.21
N ARG A 154 -1.66 12.41 -0.65
CA ARG A 154 -1.77 13.15 -1.90
C ARG A 154 -1.54 12.26 -3.12
N LEU A 155 -0.63 11.29 -3.03
CA LEU A 155 -0.26 10.41 -4.13
C LEU A 155 -1.19 9.19 -4.26
N ALA A 156 -1.74 8.72 -3.14
CA ALA A 156 -2.60 7.55 -3.13
C ALA A 156 -3.98 7.83 -3.75
N ALA A 157 -4.46 6.93 -4.59
CA ALA A 157 -5.86 6.88 -5.02
C ALA A 157 -6.77 6.39 -3.89
N THR A 158 -6.31 5.43 -3.08
CA THR A 158 -7.00 4.98 -1.87
C THR A 158 -6.01 4.81 -0.73
N CYS A 159 -6.42 5.13 0.48
CA CYS A 159 -5.62 4.99 1.69
C CYS A 159 -6.51 4.48 2.83
N GLU A 160 -6.15 3.35 3.41
CA GLU A 160 -6.84 2.73 4.53
C GLU A 160 -5.87 2.50 5.67
N VAL A 161 -6.26 2.86 6.89
CA VAL A 161 -5.51 2.63 8.10
C VAL A 161 -6.35 1.76 9.02
N THR A 162 -5.84 0.59 9.35
CA THR A 162 -6.54 -0.38 10.19
C THR A 162 -5.71 -0.70 11.43
N VAL A 163 -6.26 -0.48 12.62
CA VAL A 163 -5.64 -0.94 13.88
C VAL A 163 -5.80 -2.46 13.98
N LEU A 164 -4.70 -3.17 14.28
CA LEU A 164 -4.67 -4.63 14.30
C LEU A 164 -5.06 -5.19 15.69
N PRO A 165 -5.67 -6.39 15.78
CA PRO A 165 -6.18 -6.93 17.05
C PRO A 165 -5.08 -7.22 18.09
N GLY A 166 -3.84 -7.43 17.65
CA GLY A 166 -2.68 -7.70 18.52
C GLY A 166 -1.83 -6.46 18.85
N GLY A 167 -2.31 -5.27 18.52
CA GLY A 167 -1.50 -4.04 18.54
C GLY A 167 -0.80 -3.79 17.21
N GLY A 168 -0.32 -2.56 17.04
CA GLY A 168 0.13 -2.07 15.75
C GLY A 168 -0.99 -1.61 14.82
N LYS A 169 -0.61 -1.28 13.59
CA LYS A 169 -1.55 -0.91 12.53
C LYS A 169 -1.08 -1.42 11.18
N ARG A 170 -2.05 -1.52 10.26
CA ARG A 170 -1.87 -1.77 8.83
C ARG A 170 -2.26 -0.54 8.04
N ILE A 171 -1.36 -0.03 7.22
CA ILE A 171 -1.62 1.01 6.24
C ILE A 171 -1.64 0.37 4.86
N SER A 172 -2.78 0.44 4.17
CA SER A 172 -2.95 -0.03 2.80
C SER A 172 -3.15 1.17 1.87
N VAL A 173 -2.28 1.32 0.88
CA VAL A 173 -2.40 2.36 -0.14
C VAL A 173 -2.50 1.76 -1.53
N THR A 174 -3.28 2.40 -2.39
CA THR A 174 -3.32 2.08 -3.83
C THR A 174 -2.85 3.31 -4.59
N LEU A 175 -1.87 3.14 -5.46
CA LEU A 175 -1.28 4.18 -6.29
C LEU A 175 -1.65 3.90 -7.75
N ALA A 176 -1.90 4.97 -8.51
CA ALA A 176 -1.93 4.86 -9.96
C ALA A 176 -0.49 4.65 -10.45
N LEU A 177 -0.31 3.72 -11.38
CA LEU A 177 0.92 3.62 -12.15
C LEU A 177 0.67 4.37 -13.45
#